data_AF-A0A535MKC5-F1
#
_entry.id   AF-A0A535MKC5-F1
#
_cell.length_a   1.000
_cell.length_b   1.000
_cell.length_c   1.000
_cell.angle_alpha   90.00
_cell.angle_beta   90.00
_cell.angle_gamma   90.00
#
_symmetry.space_group_name_H-M   'P 1'
#
loop_
_entity.id
_entity.type
_entity.pdbx_description
1 polymer ?
#
loop_
_entity_poly.entity_id
_entity_poly.type
_entity_poly.pdbx_seq_one_letter_code
_entity_poly.pdbx_strand_id
1 'polypeptide(L)'
;MTEIATRPAVPAAPETYLLFDRADDDAVLARIRGASLAACVYHFRQGGQELYGLGIDGAEECKREMARQGEVLEEEDVQIERETDDALFLKARASRWAVKVSGESVVRVKLDSAIGVKRQAKFLIRRDGTEEPNGFYWEQGCAKAMRNAILRLTPQALQQKVIEAFKAQGKVREVQMDPETAGAMVEEAHGLFPKSPEEEERLALIPTIRAIIRDDHIPEAKVKKLKEVWLGSAEADPMKADVAALRALRDHLSA
;
A
#
# COMPACT_ATOMS: atom_id res chain seq x y z
N MET A 1 0.02 -22.09 40.14
CA MET A 1 -0.45 -21.50 38.88
C MET A 1 -0.17 -20.02 38.98
N THR A 2 0.86 -19.53 38.29
CA THR A 2 1.22 -18.12 38.29
C THR A 2 0.23 -17.39 37.40
N GLU A 3 -0.58 -16.49 37.95
CA GLU A 3 -1.43 -15.60 37.16
C GLU A 3 -0.54 -14.78 36.23
N ILE A 4 -0.58 -15.09 34.94
CA ILE A 4 -0.01 -14.21 33.92
C ILE A 4 -0.97 -13.04 33.83
N ALA A 5 -0.64 -11.94 34.51
CA ALA A 5 -1.37 -10.69 34.37
C ALA A 5 -1.32 -10.26 32.91
N THR A 6 -2.40 -10.52 32.16
CA THR A 6 -2.57 -10.10 30.77
C THR A 6 -2.84 -8.61 30.73
N ARG A 7 -1.78 -7.81 30.93
CA ARG A 7 -1.81 -6.42 30.51
C ARG A 7 -1.96 -6.40 28.99
N PRO A 8 -2.98 -5.72 28.42
CA PRO A 8 -3.04 -5.54 26.98
C PRO A 8 -1.75 -4.84 26.54
N ALA A 9 -1.15 -5.34 25.45
CA ALA A 9 -0.02 -4.67 24.82
C ALA A 9 -0.44 -3.23 24.49
N VAL A 10 0.47 -2.28 24.68
CA VAL A 10 0.22 -0.89 24.29
C VAL A 10 0.01 -0.89 22.77
N PRO A 11 -1.14 -0.42 22.25
CA PRO A 11 -1.38 -0.39 20.81
C PRO A 11 -0.33 0.47 20.13
N ALA A 12 0.06 0.09 18.91
CA ALA A 12 1.06 0.84 18.18
C ALA A 12 0.60 2.29 17.95
N ALA A 13 1.51 3.27 18.10
CA ALA A 13 1.17 4.67 17.89
C ALA A 13 0.79 4.90 16.40
N PRO A 14 -0.14 5.81 16.08
CA PRO A 14 -0.54 6.09 14.69
C PRO A 14 0.63 6.35 13.74
N GLU A 15 1.68 7.03 14.22
CA GLU A 15 2.90 7.36 13.49
C GLU A 15 3.69 6.10 13.10
N THR A 16 3.59 5.04 13.89
CA THR A 16 4.24 3.76 13.60
C THR A 16 3.59 3.07 12.42
N TYR A 17 2.25 3.09 12.34
CA TYR A 17 1.53 2.52 11.21
C TYR A 17 1.88 3.22 9.89
N LEU A 18 2.15 4.53 9.93
CA LEU A 18 2.61 5.28 8.75
C LEU A 18 3.97 4.80 8.26
N LEU A 19 4.87 4.42 9.16
CA LEU A 19 6.19 3.92 8.79
C LEU A 19 6.13 2.55 8.12
N PHE A 20 5.29 1.63 8.64
CA PHE A 20 4.99 0.36 7.96
C PHE A 20 4.43 0.59 6.56
N ASP A 21 3.51 1.55 6.46
CA ASP A 21 2.85 1.84 5.22
C ASP A 21 3.83 2.34 4.16
N ARG A 22 4.71 3.27 4.54
CA ARG A 22 5.75 3.80 3.66
C ARG A 22 6.74 2.72 3.21
N ALA A 23 7.15 1.85 4.12
CA ALA A 23 8.11 0.82 3.77
C ALA A 23 7.50 -0.24 2.83
N ASP A 24 6.21 -0.54 2.97
CA ASP A 24 5.50 -1.38 2.00
C ASP A 24 5.25 -0.66 0.68
N ASP A 25 5.06 0.67 0.67
CA ASP A 25 5.03 1.45 -0.57
C ASP A 25 6.37 1.32 -1.32
N ASP A 26 7.49 1.49 -0.62
CA ASP A 26 8.83 1.29 -1.20
C ASP A 26 8.96 -0.13 -1.80
N ALA A 27 8.46 -1.16 -1.11
CA ALA A 27 8.55 -2.56 -1.54
C ALA A 27 7.75 -2.82 -2.82
N VAL A 28 6.54 -2.27 -2.91
CA VAL A 28 5.71 -2.35 -4.10
C VAL A 28 6.38 -1.63 -5.26
N LEU A 29 6.86 -0.42 -5.04
CA LEU A 29 7.54 0.37 -6.06
C LEU A 29 8.77 -0.34 -6.59
N ALA A 30 9.60 -0.89 -5.69
CA ALA A 30 10.76 -1.69 -6.08
C ALA A 30 10.33 -2.85 -6.98
N ARG A 31 9.30 -3.61 -6.59
CA ARG A 31 8.80 -4.77 -7.36
C ARG A 31 8.28 -4.40 -8.74
N ILE A 32 7.45 -3.37 -8.83
CA ILE A 32 6.93 -2.84 -10.12
C ILE A 32 8.09 -2.46 -11.03
N ARG A 33 9.16 -1.93 -10.44
CA ARG A 33 10.38 -1.49 -11.13
C ARG A 33 11.39 -2.61 -11.35
N GLY A 34 11.03 -3.88 -11.12
CA GLY A 34 11.89 -5.05 -11.33
C GLY A 34 13.01 -5.23 -10.31
N ALA A 35 12.97 -4.49 -9.20
CA ALA A 35 13.90 -4.57 -8.09
C ALA A 35 13.27 -5.30 -6.88
N SER A 36 14.10 -5.78 -5.95
CA SER A 36 13.67 -6.32 -4.66
C SER A 36 14.31 -5.50 -3.55
N LEU A 37 13.53 -5.13 -2.53
CA LEU A 37 14.11 -4.50 -1.35
C LEU A 37 14.87 -5.52 -0.51
N ALA A 38 15.98 -5.09 0.08
CA ALA A 38 16.81 -5.94 0.94
C ALA A 38 16.14 -6.29 2.29
N ALA A 39 15.14 -5.53 2.73
CA ALA A 39 14.54 -5.67 4.05
C ALA A 39 13.09 -6.17 4.00
N CYS A 40 12.80 -7.19 4.79
CA CYS A 40 11.52 -7.92 4.80
C CYS A 40 10.78 -7.87 6.14
N VAL A 41 11.46 -7.41 7.21
CA VAL A 41 10.91 -7.25 8.56
C VAL A 41 11.16 -5.83 9.05
N TYR A 42 10.15 -5.25 9.68
CA TYR A 42 10.27 -3.96 10.33
C TYR A 42 10.34 -4.14 11.84
N HIS A 43 11.20 -3.35 12.49
CA HIS A 43 11.39 -3.35 13.94
C HIS A 43 11.21 -1.93 14.50
N PHE A 44 10.47 -1.81 15.60
CA PHE A 44 10.40 -0.57 16.38
C PHE A 44 10.20 -0.84 17.88
N ARG A 45 10.50 0.17 18.70
CA ARG A 45 10.33 0.14 20.16
C ARG A 45 9.21 1.09 20.59
N GLN A 46 8.23 0.59 21.32
CA GLN A 46 7.18 1.42 21.92
C GLN A 46 6.86 0.94 23.34
N GLY A 47 6.84 1.86 24.30
CA GLY A 47 6.49 1.54 25.69
C GLY A 47 7.40 0.49 26.33
N GLY A 48 8.66 0.37 25.88
CA GLY A 48 9.61 -0.67 26.31
C GLY A 48 9.42 -2.04 25.66
N GLN A 49 8.50 -2.20 24.71
CA GLN A 49 8.29 -3.42 23.95
C GLN A 49 8.87 -3.29 22.53
N GLU A 50 9.51 -4.35 22.05
CA GLU A 50 9.93 -4.47 20.66
C GLU A 50 8.81 -5.09 19.83
N LEU A 51 8.40 -4.39 18.77
CA LEU A 51 7.34 -4.81 17.87
C LEU A 51 7.94 -5.08 16.49
N TYR A 52 7.66 -6.27 15.97
CA TYR A 52 8.13 -6.73 14.67
C TYR A 52 6.93 -7.01 13.77
N GLY A 53 6.97 -6.47 12.54
CA GLY A 53 5.91 -6.70 11.56
C GLY A 53 6.48 -7.16 10.22
N LEU A 54 5.71 -8.00 9.54
CA LEU A 54 6.02 -8.49 8.19
C LEU A 54 5.49 -7.51 7.15
N GLY A 55 6.37 -7.09 6.25
CA GLY A 55 5.98 -6.37 5.03
C GLY A 55 5.45 -7.31 3.96
N ILE A 56 5.27 -6.76 2.76
CA ILE A 56 4.80 -7.51 1.58
C ILE A 56 5.71 -8.72 1.28
N ASP A 57 7.03 -8.55 1.32
CA ASP A 57 7.96 -9.67 1.09
C ASP A 57 7.94 -10.70 2.24
N GLY A 58 7.60 -10.25 3.45
CA GLY A 58 7.35 -11.13 4.59
C GLY A 58 6.12 -12.01 4.39
N ALA A 59 5.03 -11.44 3.88
CA ALA A 59 3.85 -12.20 3.50
C ALA A 59 4.14 -13.21 2.38
N GLU A 60 4.96 -12.85 1.39
CA GLU A 60 5.40 -13.78 0.35
C GLU A 60 6.23 -14.96 0.88
N GLU A 61 7.14 -14.71 1.83
CA GLU A 61 7.90 -15.81 2.45
C GLU A 61 6.99 -16.72 3.27
N CYS A 62 6.00 -16.17 3.98
CA CYS A 62 4.98 -16.98 4.65
C CYS A 62 4.24 -17.91 3.67
N LYS A 63 3.83 -17.41 2.50
CA LYS A 63 3.20 -18.26 1.46
C LYS A 63 4.14 -19.39 1.03
N ARG A 64 5.42 -19.08 0.79
CA ARG A 64 6.42 -20.08 0.39
C ARG A 64 6.63 -21.15 1.47
N GLU A 65 6.72 -20.74 2.73
CA GLU A 65 6.83 -21.67 3.86
C GLU A 65 5.59 -22.55 4.05
N MET A 66 4.39 -22.01 3.82
CA MET A 66 3.15 -22.80 3.84
C MET A 66 3.12 -23.80 2.69
N ALA A 67 3.54 -23.39 1.49
CA ALA A 67 3.58 -24.26 0.32
C ALA A 67 4.51 -25.46 0.54
N ARG A 68 5.66 -25.25 1.23
CA ARG A 68 6.58 -26.32 1.66
C ARG A 68 5.91 -27.33 2.62
N GLN A 69 4.86 -26.92 3.33
CA GLN A 69 4.10 -27.75 4.26
C GLN A 69 2.82 -28.35 3.63
N GLY A 70 2.61 -28.15 2.33
CA GLY A 70 1.42 -28.65 1.63
C GLY A 70 0.19 -27.75 1.77
N GLU A 71 0.33 -26.52 2.26
CA GLU A 71 -0.73 -25.51 2.26
C GLU A 71 -0.43 -24.40 1.26
N VAL A 72 -1.33 -24.14 0.32
CA VAL A 72 -1.17 -23.06 -0.67
C VAL A 72 -2.14 -21.94 -0.35
N LEU A 73 -1.63 -20.70 -0.38
CA LEU A 73 -2.45 -19.49 -0.34
C LEU A 73 -2.69 -19.00 -1.77
N GLU A 74 -3.95 -18.89 -2.17
CA GLU A 74 -4.36 -18.32 -3.45
C GLU A 74 -4.92 -16.91 -3.24
N GLU A 75 -4.44 -15.98 -4.07
CA GLU A 75 -4.95 -14.61 -4.16
C GLU A 75 -6.16 -14.63 -5.10
N GLU A 76 -7.36 -14.43 -4.55
CA GLU A 76 -8.60 -14.62 -5.32
C GLU A 76 -8.97 -13.34 -6.09
N ASP A 77 -9.07 -12.20 -5.39
CA ASP A 77 -9.56 -10.95 -5.98
C ASP A 77 -9.17 -9.73 -5.15
N VAL A 78 -9.14 -8.55 -5.78
CA VAL A 78 -9.05 -7.24 -5.14
C VAL A 78 -10.08 -6.29 -5.76
N GLN A 79 -10.97 -5.77 -4.92
CA GLN A 79 -12.05 -4.88 -5.34
C GLN A 79 -11.88 -3.48 -4.74
N ILE A 80 -12.24 -2.47 -5.53
CA ILE A 80 -12.53 -1.12 -5.02
C ILE A 80 -13.94 -1.14 -4.45
N GLU A 81 -14.06 -1.03 -3.13
CA GLU A 81 -15.37 -0.88 -2.47
C GLU A 81 -15.85 0.57 -2.53
N ARG A 82 -14.91 1.52 -2.54
CA ARG A 82 -15.19 2.95 -2.64
C ARG A 82 -13.95 3.70 -3.12
N GLU A 83 -14.16 4.71 -3.93
CA GLU A 83 -13.14 5.65 -4.38
C GLU A 83 -13.57 7.08 -4.03
N THR A 84 -12.62 7.89 -3.57
CA THR A 84 -12.78 9.33 -3.41
C THR A 84 -11.68 10.05 -4.15
N ASP A 85 -11.77 11.38 -4.20
CA ASP A 85 -10.72 12.22 -4.78
C ASP A 85 -9.35 12.04 -4.10
N ASP A 86 -9.35 11.61 -2.83
CA ASP A 86 -8.13 11.53 -2.02
C ASP A 86 -7.66 10.11 -1.74
N ALA A 87 -8.52 9.10 -1.92
CA ALA A 87 -8.20 7.75 -1.47
C ALA A 87 -9.00 6.64 -2.19
N LEU A 88 -8.41 5.46 -2.19
CA LEU A 88 -9.06 4.19 -2.50
C LEU A 88 -9.36 3.41 -1.22
N PHE A 89 -10.52 2.74 -1.20
CA PHE A 89 -10.89 1.78 -0.18
C PHE A 89 -10.98 0.41 -0.85
N LEU A 90 -10.01 -0.44 -0.53
CA LEU A 90 -9.76 -1.70 -1.19
C LEU A 90 -10.10 -2.86 -0.28
N LYS A 91 -10.62 -3.92 -0.88
CA LYS A 91 -10.92 -5.19 -0.24
C LYS A 91 -10.35 -6.31 -1.08
N ALA A 92 -9.39 -7.02 -0.52
CA ALA A 92 -8.76 -8.18 -1.11
C ALA A 92 -9.31 -9.46 -0.48
N ARG A 93 -9.35 -10.54 -1.24
CA ARG A 93 -9.71 -11.88 -0.76
C ARG A 93 -8.59 -12.86 -1.09
N ALA A 94 -8.23 -13.67 -0.12
CA ALA A 94 -7.34 -14.81 -0.29
C ALA A 94 -7.99 -16.08 0.28
N SER A 95 -7.59 -17.24 -0.22
CA SER A 95 -7.99 -18.54 0.31
C SER A 95 -6.81 -19.46 0.57
N ARG A 96 -7.01 -20.39 1.49
CA ARG A 96 -6.02 -21.39 1.88
C ARG A 96 -6.49 -22.77 1.51
N TRP A 97 -5.57 -23.55 0.94
CA TRP A 97 -5.85 -24.88 0.43
C TRP A 97 -4.83 -25.87 0.94
N ALA A 98 -5.28 -27.00 1.48
CA ALA A 98 -4.43 -28.17 1.64
C ALA A 98 -4.29 -28.87 0.29
N VAL A 99 -3.05 -29.16 -0.10
CA VAL A 99 -2.70 -29.85 -1.34
C VAL A 99 -2.02 -31.15 -0.99
N LYS A 100 -2.60 -32.26 -1.45
CA LYS A 100 -2.02 -33.60 -1.29
C LYS A 100 -1.78 -34.20 -2.67
N VAL A 101 -0.53 -34.57 -2.93
CA VAL A 101 -0.13 -35.30 -4.14
C VAL A 101 0.01 -36.77 -3.78
N SER A 102 -0.64 -37.65 -4.53
CA SER A 102 -0.60 -39.10 -4.36
C SER A 102 -0.49 -39.76 -5.73
N GLY A 103 0.74 -40.11 -6.13
CA GLY A 103 1.03 -40.56 -7.49
C GLY A 103 0.71 -39.45 -8.49
N GLU A 104 -0.10 -39.75 -9.50
CA GLU A 104 -0.56 -38.77 -10.51
C GLU A 104 -1.76 -37.94 -10.04
N SER A 105 -2.36 -38.26 -8.89
CA SER A 105 -3.54 -37.55 -8.37
C SER A 105 -3.15 -36.39 -7.47
N VAL A 106 -3.70 -35.21 -7.75
CA VAL A 106 -3.62 -34.02 -6.90
C VAL A 106 -4.99 -33.73 -6.32
N VAL A 107 -5.11 -33.81 -4.99
CA VAL A 107 -6.32 -33.43 -4.28
C VAL A 107 -6.09 -32.08 -3.61
N ARG A 108 -7.03 -31.16 -3.81
CA ARG A 108 -7.03 -29.83 -3.20
C ARG A 108 -8.28 -29.65 -2.36
N VAL A 109 -8.13 -29.27 -1.10
CA VAL A 109 -9.23 -29.01 -0.17
C VAL A 109 -9.11 -27.59 0.35
N LYS A 110 -10.13 -26.76 0.11
CA LYS A 110 -10.20 -25.40 0.68
C LYS A 110 -10.37 -25.52 2.19
N LEU A 111 -9.45 -24.94 2.94
CA LEU A 111 -9.50 -24.93 4.41
C LEU A 111 -10.32 -23.74 4.90
N ASP A 112 -9.94 -22.54 4.47
CA ASP A 112 -10.57 -21.28 4.85
C ASP A 112 -10.28 -20.16 3.83
N SER A 113 -10.81 -18.97 4.12
CA SER A 113 -10.53 -17.74 3.37
C SER A 113 -10.56 -16.53 4.29
N ALA A 114 -9.87 -15.47 3.88
CA ALA A 114 -9.81 -14.23 4.61
C ALA A 114 -9.97 -13.04 3.68
N ILE A 115 -10.48 -11.96 4.25
CA ILE A 115 -10.55 -10.65 3.60
C ILE A 115 -9.43 -9.80 4.18
N GLY A 116 -8.72 -9.08 3.31
CA GLY A 116 -7.80 -7.99 3.65
C GLY A 116 -8.43 -6.66 3.23
N VAL A 117 -8.22 -5.60 3.99
CA VAL A 117 -8.71 -4.27 3.63
C VAL A 117 -7.60 -3.24 3.72
N LYS A 118 -7.67 -2.21 2.89
CA LYS A 118 -6.75 -1.08 2.91
C LYS A 118 -7.41 0.20 2.44
N ARG A 119 -7.18 1.29 3.17
CA ARG A 119 -7.35 2.65 2.66
C ARG A 119 -6.00 3.13 2.13
N GLN A 120 -5.91 3.50 0.87
CA GLN A 120 -4.69 3.99 0.24
C GLN A 120 -4.89 5.42 -0.24
N ALA A 121 -3.97 6.32 0.13
CA ALA A 121 -4.02 7.72 -0.29
C ALA A 121 -3.53 7.88 -1.74
N LYS A 122 -4.22 8.75 -2.50
CA LYS A 122 -3.83 9.17 -3.86
C LYS A 122 -2.77 10.27 -3.86
N PHE A 123 -2.53 10.89 -2.70
CA PHE A 123 -1.55 11.96 -2.52
C PHE A 123 -0.61 11.60 -1.38
N LEU A 124 0.68 11.82 -1.61
CA LEU A 124 1.72 11.76 -0.60
C LEU A 124 1.90 13.16 -0.02
N ILE A 125 2.11 13.24 1.29
CA ILE A 125 2.47 14.51 1.93
C ILE A 125 3.99 14.54 2.05
N ARG A 126 4.63 15.52 1.40
CA ARG A 126 6.05 15.78 1.49
C ARG A 126 6.40 16.43 2.84
N ARG A 127 7.69 16.44 3.16
CA ARG A 127 8.20 16.99 4.43
C ARG A 127 7.88 18.48 4.61
N ASP A 128 7.86 19.23 3.51
CA ASP A 128 7.49 20.65 3.46
C ASP A 128 5.97 20.88 3.56
N GLY A 129 5.18 19.81 3.74
CA GLY A 129 3.73 19.85 3.83
C GLY A 129 3.02 19.88 2.47
N THR A 130 3.77 19.85 1.36
CA THR A 130 3.16 19.86 0.03
C THR A 130 2.54 18.50 -0.33
N GLU A 131 1.38 18.51 -0.98
CA GLU A 131 0.75 17.30 -1.51
C GLU A 131 1.33 16.98 -2.90
N GLU A 132 1.84 15.76 -3.07
CA GLU A 132 2.28 15.22 -4.35
C GLU A 132 1.37 14.07 -4.80
N PRO A 133 0.91 14.03 -6.05
CA PRO A 133 0.24 12.88 -6.63
C PRO A 133 1.05 11.58 -6.51
N ASN A 134 0.42 10.54 -5.96
CA ASN A 134 0.98 9.20 -5.94
C ASN A 134 0.59 8.47 -7.22
N GLY A 135 1.50 8.30 -8.18
CA GLY A 135 1.21 7.59 -9.43
C GLY A 135 0.93 6.09 -9.27
N PHE A 136 1.36 5.48 -8.16
CA PHE A 136 1.28 4.03 -7.91
C PHE A 136 0.30 3.67 -6.78
N TYR A 137 -0.62 4.58 -6.47
CA TYR A 137 -1.61 4.41 -5.41
C TYR A 137 -2.46 3.14 -5.60
N TRP A 138 -2.75 2.76 -6.84
CA TRP A 138 -3.52 1.56 -7.15
C TRP A 138 -2.76 0.30 -6.74
N GLU A 139 -1.56 0.11 -7.28
CA GLU A 139 -0.73 -1.08 -7.07
C GLU A 139 -0.34 -1.22 -5.59
N GLN A 140 0.03 -0.11 -4.95
CA GLN A 140 0.33 -0.08 -3.53
C GLN A 140 -0.86 -0.51 -2.69
N GLY A 141 -2.04 0.05 -2.97
CA GLY A 141 -3.25 -0.28 -2.24
C GLY A 141 -3.61 -1.76 -2.40
N CYS A 142 -3.57 -2.28 -3.63
CA CYS A 142 -3.90 -3.67 -3.93
C CYS A 142 -2.95 -4.65 -3.24
N ALA A 143 -1.64 -4.42 -3.37
CA ALA A 143 -0.63 -5.27 -2.75
C ALA A 143 -0.74 -5.28 -1.22
N LYS A 144 -1.00 -4.13 -0.60
CA LYS A 144 -1.18 -4.02 0.87
C LYS A 144 -2.48 -4.66 1.35
N ALA A 145 -3.58 -4.48 0.62
CA ALA A 145 -4.83 -5.16 0.92
C ALA A 145 -4.66 -6.68 0.84
N MET A 146 -3.98 -7.17 -0.20
CA MET A 146 -3.72 -8.61 -0.38
C MET A 146 -2.78 -9.17 0.70
N ARG A 147 -1.69 -8.45 1.03
CA ARG A 147 -0.82 -8.77 2.18
C ARG A 147 -1.64 -8.94 3.46
N ASN A 148 -2.60 -8.03 3.73
CA ASN A 148 -3.47 -8.15 4.92
C ASN A 148 -4.35 -9.41 4.89
N ALA A 149 -4.83 -9.83 3.72
CA ALA A 149 -5.60 -11.06 3.58
C ALA A 149 -4.71 -12.30 3.86
N ILE A 150 -3.51 -12.32 3.27
CA ILE A 150 -2.53 -13.41 3.37
C ILE A 150 -2.04 -13.60 4.81
N LEU A 151 -1.67 -12.52 5.49
CA LEU A 151 -1.20 -12.59 6.87
C LEU A 151 -2.29 -13.07 7.84
N ARG A 152 -3.58 -12.85 7.54
CA ARG A 152 -4.70 -13.40 8.34
C ARG A 152 -4.84 -14.91 8.20
N LEU A 153 -4.44 -15.49 7.06
CA LEU A 153 -4.45 -16.94 6.81
C LEU A 153 -3.18 -17.65 7.27
N THR A 154 -2.14 -16.88 7.58
CA THR A 154 -0.85 -17.42 8.00
C THR A 154 -0.83 -17.65 9.51
N PRO A 155 -0.51 -18.87 10.00
CA PRO A 155 -0.38 -19.13 11.44
C PRO A 155 0.62 -18.19 12.12
N GLN A 156 0.28 -17.65 13.29
CA GLN A 156 1.12 -16.67 13.99
C GLN A 156 2.52 -17.22 14.34
N ALA A 157 2.61 -18.51 14.68
CA ALA A 157 3.89 -19.18 14.92
C ALA A 157 4.79 -19.18 13.67
N LEU A 158 4.20 -19.32 12.48
CA LEU A 158 4.95 -19.25 11.23
C LEU A 158 5.39 -17.82 10.93
N GLN A 159 4.52 -16.83 11.16
CA GLN A 159 4.90 -15.42 11.02
C GLN A 159 6.10 -15.07 11.92
N GLN A 160 6.07 -15.53 13.17
CA GLN A 160 7.18 -15.34 14.11
C GLN A 160 8.46 -16.03 13.65
N LYS A 161 8.37 -17.27 13.15
CA LYS A 161 9.52 -17.99 12.57
C LYS A 161 10.13 -17.23 11.39
N VAL A 162 9.31 -16.68 10.49
CA VAL A 162 9.78 -15.87 9.35
C VAL A 162 10.45 -14.58 9.85
N ILE A 163 9.86 -13.90 10.84
CA ILE A 163 10.46 -12.73 11.49
C ILE A 163 11.85 -13.08 12.03
N GLU A 164 11.97 -14.15 12.80
CA GLU A 164 13.25 -14.59 13.38
C GLU A 164 14.29 -14.97 12.34
N ALA A 165 13.88 -15.66 11.27
CA ALA A 165 14.77 -16.00 10.16
C ALA A 165 15.32 -14.74 9.47
N PHE A 166 14.48 -13.74 9.24
CA PHE A 166 14.92 -12.47 8.66
C PHE A 166 15.73 -11.61 9.61
N LYS A 167 15.47 -11.68 10.93
CA LYS A 167 16.37 -11.12 11.96
C LYS A 167 17.76 -11.73 11.86
N ALA A 168 17.87 -13.05 11.79
CA ALA A 168 19.16 -13.73 11.67
C ALA A 168 19.91 -13.41 10.36
N GLN A 169 19.18 -13.11 9.27
CA GLN A 169 19.75 -12.74 7.97
C GLN A 169 20.13 -11.27 7.84
N GLY A 170 19.92 -10.44 8.88
CA GLY A 170 20.13 -8.99 8.79
C GLY A 170 19.14 -8.29 7.85
N LYS A 171 18.01 -8.94 7.50
CA LYS A 171 16.95 -8.38 6.64
C LYS A 171 15.90 -7.59 7.43
N VAL A 172 16.29 -7.10 8.60
CA VAL A 172 15.47 -6.24 9.44
C VAL A 172 15.82 -4.81 9.11
N ARG A 173 14.84 -4.06 8.62
CA ARG A 173 14.95 -2.60 8.61
C ARG A 173 14.58 -2.15 10.01
N GLU A 174 15.59 -1.71 10.77
CA GLU A 174 15.30 -0.89 11.93
C GLU A 174 14.68 0.40 11.39
N VAL A 175 13.43 0.65 11.76
CA VAL A 175 12.71 1.81 11.28
C VAL A 175 13.02 2.97 12.21
N GLN A 176 14.29 3.38 12.20
CA GLN A 176 14.72 4.70 12.61
C GLN A 176 15.09 5.46 11.34
N MET A 177 14.12 5.72 10.47
CA MET A 177 14.42 6.50 9.28
C MET A 177 14.41 7.99 9.61
N ASP A 178 15.59 8.59 9.49
CA ASP A 178 15.69 10.01 9.20
C ASP A 178 14.95 10.30 7.86
N PRO A 179 14.10 11.33 7.80
CA PRO A 179 13.38 11.74 6.59
C PRO A 179 14.26 12.04 5.36
N GLU A 180 15.51 12.44 5.55
CA GLU A 180 16.44 12.84 4.50
C GLU A 180 16.88 11.64 3.65
N THR A 181 17.23 10.54 4.32
CA THR A 181 17.58 9.27 3.66
C THR A 181 16.39 8.69 2.87
N ALA A 182 15.17 8.83 3.39
CA ALA A 182 13.97 8.35 2.72
C ALA A 182 13.56 9.22 1.51
N GLY A 183 13.85 10.52 1.54
CA GLY A 183 13.64 11.42 0.40
C GLY A 183 14.63 11.16 -0.73
N ALA A 184 15.91 10.98 -0.40
CA ALA A 184 16.97 10.69 -1.37
C ALA A 184 16.71 9.40 -2.17
N MET A 185 16.25 8.34 -1.50
CA MET A 185 15.93 7.06 -2.17
C MET A 185 14.75 7.18 -3.14
N VAL A 186 13.76 8.05 -2.85
CA VAL A 186 12.60 8.28 -3.74
C VAL A 186 13.03 9.09 -4.96
N GLU A 187 13.84 10.13 -4.78
CA GLU A 187 14.38 10.97 -5.86
C GLU A 187 15.32 10.17 -6.79
N GLU A 188 16.24 9.38 -6.23
CA GLU A 188 17.12 8.50 -7.01
C GLU A 188 16.29 7.47 -7.81
N ALA A 189 15.23 6.94 -7.21
CA ALA A 189 14.34 6.00 -7.88
C ALA A 189 13.42 6.65 -8.93
N HIS A 190 13.06 7.93 -8.78
CA HIS A 190 12.35 8.71 -9.81
C HIS A 190 13.25 9.00 -11.02
N GLY A 191 14.56 9.20 -10.81
CA GLY A 191 15.53 9.41 -11.88
C GLY A 191 15.77 8.19 -12.78
N LEU A 192 15.52 6.98 -12.29
CA LEU A 192 15.76 5.72 -13.03
C LEU A 192 14.64 5.36 -14.03
N PHE A 193 13.44 5.92 -13.87
CA PHE A 193 12.30 5.68 -14.73
C PHE A 193 11.60 7.01 -15.05
N PRO A 194 12.07 7.74 -16.07
CA PRO A 194 11.53 9.05 -16.40
C PRO A 194 10.05 8.90 -16.77
N LYS A 195 9.22 9.75 -16.17
CA LYS A 195 7.80 9.85 -16.50
C LYS A 195 7.66 10.34 -17.93
N SER A 196 6.58 9.96 -18.60
CA SER A 196 6.29 10.56 -19.92
C SER A 196 6.01 12.06 -19.74
N PRO A 197 6.32 12.93 -20.73
CA PRO A 197 6.01 14.37 -20.62
C PRO A 197 4.54 14.64 -20.32
N GLU A 198 3.65 13.80 -20.86
CA GLU A 198 2.21 13.87 -20.60
C GLU A 198 1.87 13.53 -19.14
N GLU A 199 2.51 12.50 -18.57
CA GLU A 199 2.34 12.12 -17.18
C GLU A 199 2.91 13.18 -16.23
N GLU A 200 4.09 13.72 -16.51
CA GLU A 200 4.67 14.84 -15.75
C GLU A 200 3.73 16.04 -15.72
N GLU A 201 3.18 16.40 -16.87
CA GLU A 201 2.24 17.50 -16.95
C GLU A 201 0.94 17.22 -16.20
N ARG A 202 0.40 16.01 -16.32
CA ARG A 202 -0.80 15.59 -15.57
C ARG A 202 -0.58 15.74 -14.06
N LEU A 203 0.54 15.20 -13.56
CA LEU A 203 0.88 15.27 -12.14
C LEU A 203 1.19 16.70 -11.68
N ALA A 204 1.57 17.61 -12.58
CA ALA A 204 1.74 19.03 -12.27
C ALA A 204 0.40 19.82 -12.24
N LEU A 205 -0.55 19.46 -13.11
CA LEU A 205 -1.86 20.13 -13.19
C LEU A 205 -2.76 19.81 -11.99
N ILE A 206 -2.75 18.56 -11.51
CA ILE A 206 -3.68 18.09 -10.47
C ILE A 206 -3.54 18.87 -9.14
N PRO A 207 -2.33 19.08 -8.59
CA PRO A 207 -2.16 19.88 -7.37
C PRO A 207 -2.63 21.32 -7.55
N THR A 208 -2.36 21.91 -8.73
CA THR A 208 -2.77 23.28 -9.06
C THR A 208 -4.29 23.42 -9.07
N ILE A 209 -4.99 22.52 -9.76
CA ILE A 209 -6.47 22.50 -9.82
C ILE A 209 -7.05 22.32 -8.41
N ARG A 210 -6.49 21.42 -7.61
CA ARG A 210 -6.92 21.19 -6.22
C ARG A 210 -6.71 22.41 -5.34
N ALA A 211 -5.57 23.09 -5.48
CA ALA A 211 -5.28 24.32 -4.74
C ALA A 211 -6.31 25.40 -5.05
N ILE A 212 -6.59 25.68 -6.34
CA ILE A 212 -7.61 26.69 -6.74
C ILE A 212 -8.98 26.35 -6.14
N ILE A 213 -9.43 25.09 -6.27
CA ILE A 213 -10.72 24.64 -5.71
C ILE A 213 -10.80 24.87 -4.20
N ARG A 214 -9.72 24.61 -3.47
CA ARG A 214 -9.64 24.80 -2.01
C ARG A 214 -9.59 26.27 -1.63
N ASP A 215 -8.72 27.05 -2.28
CA ASP A 215 -8.50 28.47 -1.96
C ASP A 215 -9.75 29.31 -2.24
N ASP A 216 -10.44 29.05 -3.34
CA ASP A 216 -11.68 29.74 -3.71
C ASP A 216 -12.92 29.17 -2.99
N HIS A 217 -12.73 28.18 -2.11
CA HIS A 217 -13.79 27.52 -1.34
C HIS A 217 -14.96 27.05 -2.23
N ILE A 218 -14.63 26.49 -3.41
CA ILE A 218 -15.63 26.12 -4.41
C ILE A 218 -16.51 24.99 -3.84
N PRO A 219 -17.85 25.14 -3.79
CA PRO A 219 -18.72 24.12 -3.23
C PRO A 219 -18.62 22.78 -3.96
N GLU A 220 -18.69 21.66 -3.23
CA GLU A 220 -18.54 20.30 -3.77
C GLU A 220 -19.47 20.01 -4.96
N ALA A 221 -20.72 20.50 -4.90
CA ALA A 221 -21.69 20.34 -5.99
C ALA A 221 -21.23 21.04 -7.29
N LYS A 222 -20.58 22.20 -7.17
CA LYS A 222 -20.01 22.93 -8.31
C LYS A 222 -18.78 22.21 -8.86
N VAL A 223 -17.93 21.66 -7.99
CA VAL A 223 -16.79 20.81 -8.39
C VAL A 223 -17.25 19.60 -9.19
N LYS A 224 -18.28 18.87 -8.73
CA LYS A 224 -18.83 17.71 -9.45
C LYS A 224 -19.31 18.08 -10.85
N LYS A 225 -20.04 19.19 -10.98
CA LYS A 225 -20.50 19.68 -12.28
C LYS A 225 -19.35 20.06 -13.20
N LEU A 226 -18.30 20.69 -12.68
CA LEU A 226 -17.10 21.01 -13.47
C LEU A 226 -16.39 19.73 -13.95
N LYS A 227 -16.33 18.68 -13.12
CA LYS A 227 -15.80 17.38 -13.54
C LYS A 227 -16.66 16.71 -14.60
N GLU A 228 -17.99 16.74 -14.50
CA GLU A 228 -18.88 16.23 -15.56
C GLU A 228 -18.62 16.90 -16.90
N VAL A 229 -18.50 18.24 -16.90
CA VAL A 229 -18.30 19.03 -18.11
C VAL A 229 -16.93 18.75 -18.74
N TRP A 230 -15.87 18.74 -17.94
CA TRP A 230 -14.50 18.75 -18.47
C TRP A 230 -13.82 17.39 -18.41
N LEU A 231 -14.14 16.54 -17.44
CA LEU A 231 -13.57 15.20 -17.27
C LEU A 231 -14.55 14.08 -17.69
N GLY A 232 -15.75 14.43 -18.15
CA GLY A 232 -16.75 13.51 -18.71
C GLY A 232 -17.64 12.80 -17.69
N SER A 233 -17.34 12.89 -16.39
CA SER A 233 -18.17 12.34 -15.31
C SER A 233 -17.90 13.05 -13.98
N ALA A 234 -18.90 13.13 -13.10
CA ALA A 234 -18.76 13.63 -11.73
C ALA A 234 -17.77 12.79 -10.90
N GLU A 235 -17.68 11.50 -11.23
CA GLU A 235 -16.82 10.52 -10.56
C GLU A 235 -15.49 10.29 -11.28
N ALA A 236 -15.20 11.08 -12.33
CA ALA A 236 -13.95 10.95 -13.06
C ALA A 236 -12.75 11.18 -12.12
N ASP A 237 -11.83 10.21 -12.12
CA ASP A 237 -10.58 10.29 -11.38
C ASP A 237 -9.61 11.22 -12.12
N PRO A 238 -9.22 12.39 -11.56
CA PRO A 238 -8.29 13.31 -12.22
C PRO A 238 -6.94 12.67 -12.54
N MET A 239 -6.51 11.65 -11.79
CA MET A 239 -5.27 10.91 -12.05
C MET A 239 -5.31 10.12 -13.38
N LYS A 240 -6.52 9.80 -13.86
CA LYS A 240 -6.79 9.05 -15.09
C LYS A 240 -7.32 9.95 -16.21
N ALA A 241 -7.52 11.24 -15.95
CA ALA A 241 -8.06 12.16 -16.92
C ALA A 241 -7.04 12.54 -18.00
N ASP A 242 -7.56 12.86 -19.18
CA ASP A 242 -6.79 13.41 -20.29
C ASP A 242 -6.19 14.79 -19.92
N VAL A 243 -4.95 15.05 -20.36
CA VAL A 243 -4.23 16.30 -20.03
C VAL A 243 -4.93 17.53 -20.63
N ALA A 244 -5.51 17.43 -21.82
CA ALA A 244 -6.24 18.54 -22.44
C ALA A 244 -7.51 18.88 -21.64
N ALA A 245 -8.21 17.86 -21.14
CA ALA A 245 -9.35 18.04 -20.24
C ALA A 245 -8.95 18.74 -18.93
N LEU A 246 -7.82 18.35 -18.33
CA LEU A 246 -7.30 18.98 -17.11
C LEU A 246 -6.85 20.43 -17.36
N ARG A 247 -6.19 20.72 -18.49
CA ARG A 247 -5.83 22.09 -18.87
C ARG A 247 -7.06 22.97 -19.00
N ALA A 248 -8.07 22.51 -19.72
CA ALA A 248 -9.31 23.27 -19.93
C ALA A 248 -10.02 23.56 -18.59
N LEU A 249 -10.05 22.58 -17.68
CA LEU A 249 -10.58 22.76 -16.33
C LEU A 249 -9.79 23.80 -15.53
N ARG A 250 -8.46 23.72 -15.51
CA ARG A 250 -7.59 24.71 -14.84
C ARG A 250 -7.83 26.12 -15.39
N ASP A 251 -7.85 26.26 -16.71
CA ASP A 251 -7.98 27.57 -17.37
C ASP A 251 -9.34 28.20 -17.07
N HIS A 252 -10.40 27.38 -17.02
CA HIS A 252 -11.72 27.83 -16.59
C HIS A 252 -11.76 28.24 -15.11
N LEU A 253 -11.07 27.51 -14.24
CA LEU A 253 -10.99 27.83 -12.81
C LEU A 253 -10.14 29.06 -12.51
N SER A 254 -9.22 29.43 -13.39
CA SER A 254 -8.29 30.56 -13.21
C SER A 254 -8.78 31.87 -13.87
N ALA A 255 -9.94 31.84 -14.54
CA ALA A 255 -10.54 32.96 -15.27
C ALA A 255 -11.64 33.65 -14.45
#